data_AF-A0AAV1UEF1-F1
#
_entry.id   AF-A0AAV1UEF1-F1
#
_cell.length_a   1.000
_cell.length_b   1.000
_cell.length_c   1.000
_cell.angle_alpha   90.00
_cell.angle_beta   90.00
_cell.angle_gamma   90.00
#
_symmetry.space_group_name_H-M   'P 1'
#
loop_
_entity.id
_entity.type
_entity.pdbx_description
1 polymer ?
#
loop_
_entity_poly.entity_id
_entity_poly.type
_entity_poly.pdbx_seq_one_letter_code
_entity_poly.pdbx_strand_id
1 'polypeptide(L)'
;MCRIVLLIPDPVRQPSVGSGAPKNPRTEDSRAIGRDNSSDVRSRRGGSTAAQLDSAGHRESPLMEVEEEERRSPHDHVDRCVPESFFDRVTQGLRDDLEHERNRRLQLADAVLKHRAEFAFAQIENERALTSLRDELRVARGIVDRSRDEINALQTLVDAHHREHKAPCKMLERKGVLHRKKQRTDGTV
;
A
#
# COMPACT_ATOMS: atom_id res chain seq x y z
N MET A 1 -33.21 -5.24 32.16
CA MET A 1 -33.12 -6.20 31.04
C MET A 1 -33.23 -5.43 29.74
N CYS A 2 -32.13 -5.26 29.01
CA CYS A 2 -32.12 -4.51 27.76
C CYS A 2 -32.23 -5.48 26.58
N ARG A 3 -33.25 -5.30 25.73
CA ARG A 3 -33.40 -6.03 24.47
C ARG A 3 -32.67 -5.28 23.38
N ILE A 4 -31.65 -5.90 22.80
CA ILE A 4 -30.99 -5.42 21.59
C ILE A 4 -31.81 -5.94 20.41
N VAL A 5 -32.41 -5.03 19.63
CA VAL A 5 -33.05 -5.35 18.36
C VAL A 5 -31.99 -5.26 17.28
N LEU A 6 -31.63 -6.40 16.68
CA LEU A 6 -30.75 -6.45 15.52
C LEU A 6 -31.57 -6.10 14.27
N LEU A 7 -31.29 -4.94 13.66
CA LEU A 7 -31.73 -4.63 12.32
C LEU A 7 -30.85 -5.39 11.32
N ILE A 8 -31.45 -6.32 10.58
CA ILE A 8 -30.84 -6.98 9.43
C ILE A 8 -31.14 -6.12 8.21
N PRO A 9 -30.14 -5.60 7.47
CA PRO A 9 -30.39 -4.92 6.20
C PRO A 9 -30.69 -5.94 5.09
N ASP A 10 -31.68 -5.60 4.24
CA ASP A 10 -32.10 -6.40 3.09
C ASP A 10 -31.00 -6.53 2.02
N PRO A 11 -30.93 -7.66 1.29
CA PRO A 11 -29.98 -7.84 0.20
C PRO A 11 -30.37 -6.98 -1.01
N VAL A 12 -29.58 -5.94 -1.27
CA VAL A 12 -29.67 -5.12 -2.48
C VAL A 12 -29.27 -5.95 -3.69
N ARG A 13 -30.18 -6.06 -4.67
CA ARG A 13 -29.96 -6.70 -5.98
C ARG A 13 -28.85 -5.99 -6.76
N GLN A 14 -27.89 -6.76 -7.27
CA GLN A 14 -26.91 -6.29 -8.26
C GLN A 14 -27.53 -6.21 -9.67
N PRO A 15 -27.21 -5.18 -10.47
CA PRO A 15 -27.51 -5.19 -11.89
C PRO A 15 -26.49 -6.03 -12.67
N SER A 16 -27.01 -6.87 -13.57
CA SER A 16 -26.26 -7.62 -14.57
C SER A 16 -25.66 -6.67 -15.60
N VAL A 17 -24.33 -6.59 -15.68
CA VAL A 17 -23.62 -5.88 -16.75
C VAL A 17 -22.80 -6.90 -17.54
N GLY A 18 -23.14 -6.99 -18.82
CA GLY A 18 -22.57 -7.93 -19.76
C GLY A 18 -21.22 -7.49 -20.33
N SER A 19 -20.49 -8.54 -20.75
CA SER A 19 -19.75 -8.64 -22.01
C SER A 19 -18.83 -7.49 -22.42
N GLY A 20 -17.53 -7.71 -22.22
CA GLY A 20 -16.46 -6.98 -22.89
C GLY A 20 -15.13 -7.70 -22.67
N ALA A 21 -14.88 -8.77 -23.41
CA ALA A 21 -13.60 -9.49 -23.38
C ALA A 21 -12.50 -8.67 -24.08
N PRO A 22 -11.37 -8.36 -23.44
CA PRO A 22 -10.22 -7.80 -24.14
C PRO A 22 -9.40 -8.92 -24.78
N LYS A 23 -9.33 -8.89 -26.12
CA LYS A 23 -8.39 -9.68 -26.92
C LYS A 23 -6.96 -9.16 -26.66
N ASN A 24 -6.13 -9.96 -25.99
CA ASN A 24 -4.69 -9.70 -25.91
C ASN A 24 -3.96 -10.49 -27.01
N PRO A 25 -3.09 -9.84 -27.82
CA PRO A 25 -2.12 -10.57 -28.63
C PRO A 25 -0.99 -11.13 -27.76
N ARG A 26 -0.47 -12.26 -28.23
CA ARG A 26 0.52 -13.15 -27.63
C ARG A 26 1.87 -12.87 -28.30
N THR A 27 2.89 -12.42 -27.56
CA THR A 27 4.26 -12.35 -28.08
C THR A 27 5.30 -12.51 -26.96
N GLU A 28 5.92 -13.70 -26.99
CA GLU A 28 7.34 -14.04 -26.81
C GLU A 28 8.05 -13.91 -25.44
N ASP A 29 8.41 -15.10 -24.95
CA ASP A 29 9.71 -15.52 -24.41
C ASP A 29 10.63 -14.49 -23.75
N SER A 30 10.84 -14.68 -22.45
CA SER A 30 12.03 -14.17 -21.76
C SER A 30 12.71 -15.31 -21.01
N ARG A 31 13.67 -15.92 -21.72
CA ARG A 31 14.68 -16.80 -21.16
C ARG A 31 15.97 -15.98 -21.06
N ALA A 32 16.35 -15.57 -19.86
CA ALA A 32 17.70 -15.09 -19.58
C ALA A 32 18.12 -15.54 -18.17
N ILE A 33 18.98 -16.55 -18.18
CA ILE A 33 19.80 -17.01 -17.06
C ILE A 33 20.99 -16.03 -16.96
N GLY A 34 21.28 -15.52 -15.76
CA GLY A 34 22.51 -14.78 -15.48
C GLY A 34 22.43 -14.12 -14.10
N ARG A 35 23.01 -14.74 -13.08
CA ARG A 35 24.36 -14.47 -12.55
C ARG A 35 24.43 -13.19 -11.72
N ASP A 36 24.69 -13.42 -10.43
CA ASP A 36 25.60 -12.72 -9.52
C ASP A 36 25.57 -11.19 -9.54
N ASN A 37 25.38 -10.58 -8.37
CA ASN A 37 26.31 -9.58 -7.81
C ASN A 37 25.95 -9.27 -6.35
N SER A 38 26.94 -9.53 -5.49
CA SER A 38 27.02 -8.99 -4.15
C SER A 38 27.17 -7.47 -4.20
N SER A 39 26.64 -6.79 -3.18
CA SER A 39 27.17 -5.49 -2.78
C SER A 39 27.01 -5.33 -1.27
N ASP A 40 28.08 -5.68 -0.57
CA ASP A 40 28.44 -5.13 0.73
C ASP A 40 28.56 -3.61 0.58
N VAL A 41 27.61 -2.86 1.14
CA VAL A 41 27.77 -1.41 1.33
C VAL A 41 27.96 -1.15 2.81
N ARG A 42 29.23 -1.16 3.22
CA ARG A 42 29.71 -0.48 4.42
C ARG A 42 29.50 1.02 4.24
N SER A 43 28.40 1.57 4.74
CA SER A 43 28.25 3.01 4.86
C SER A 43 28.94 3.51 6.13
N ARG A 44 30.06 4.19 5.87
CA ARG A 44 30.97 4.93 6.75
C ARG A 44 30.18 5.82 7.72
N ARG A 45 30.41 5.75 9.04
CA ARG A 45 31.44 6.49 9.82
C ARG A 45 31.69 7.91 9.29
N GLY A 46 31.24 8.89 10.07
CA GLY A 46 31.66 10.30 9.98
C GLY A 46 30.47 11.18 10.32
N GLY A 47 30.45 12.01 11.35
CA GLY A 47 31.49 12.43 12.28
C GLY A 47 30.87 13.62 12.99
N SER A 48 30.64 13.49 14.28
CA SER A 48 30.31 14.62 15.14
C SER A 48 31.60 15.42 15.31
N THR A 49 31.64 16.67 14.89
CA THR A 49 32.71 17.61 15.26
C THR A 49 32.12 19.01 15.40
N ALA A 50 32.42 19.59 16.55
CA ALA A 50 31.98 20.88 17.02
C ALA A 50 32.57 22.04 16.21
N ALA A 51 31.84 23.16 16.26
CA ALA A 51 32.29 24.56 16.23
C ALA A 51 33.34 25.00 15.19
N GLN A 52 32.92 25.93 14.32
CA GLN A 52 33.77 27.04 13.90
C GLN A 52 33.01 28.36 14.05
N LEU A 53 33.47 29.15 15.01
CA LEU A 53 33.29 30.60 15.08
C LEU A 53 34.16 31.23 13.97
N ASP A 54 33.54 31.90 13.01
CA ASP A 54 34.12 33.02 12.25
C ASP A 54 33.33 34.27 12.68
N SER A 55 33.86 35.26 13.39
CA SER A 55 35.09 36.06 13.25
C SER A 55 35.14 36.96 12.00
N ALA A 56 35.14 38.27 12.30
CA ALA A 56 35.69 39.39 11.54
C ALA A 56 34.98 39.84 10.23
N GLY A 57 34.30 40.97 10.36
CA GLY A 57 33.90 41.84 9.26
C GLY A 57 33.59 43.25 9.73
N HIS A 58 34.48 43.86 10.53
CA HIS A 58 34.40 45.29 10.86
C HIS A 58 34.72 46.09 9.61
N ARG A 59 33.67 46.69 9.02
CA ARG A 59 33.80 47.63 7.92
C ARG A 59 34.03 49.02 8.51
N GLU A 60 35.30 49.39 8.66
CA GLU A 60 35.70 50.77 8.89
C GLU A 60 35.26 51.61 7.68
N SER A 61 34.47 52.65 7.94
CA SER A 61 34.09 53.66 6.94
C SER A 61 35.00 54.87 7.15
N PRO A 62 35.62 55.44 6.10
CA PRO A 62 36.45 56.63 6.26
C PRO A 62 35.59 57.83 6.67
N LEU A 63 36.03 58.47 7.76
CA LEU A 63 35.54 59.74 8.27
C LEU A 63 35.86 60.82 7.22
N MET A 64 34.84 61.34 6.54
CA MET A 64 34.99 62.59 5.78
C MET A 64 34.97 63.75 6.77
N GLU A 65 36.11 64.42 6.86
CA GLU A 65 36.28 65.74 7.46
C GLU A 65 35.46 66.74 6.63
N VAL A 66 34.29 67.12 7.14
CA VAL A 66 33.47 68.20 6.58
C VAL A 66 33.55 69.35 7.56
N GLU A 67 34.11 70.45 7.06
CA GLU A 67 34.35 71.72 7.73
C GLU A 67 33.11 72.21 8.50
N GLU A 68 33.39 72.76 9.68
CA GLU A 68 32.42 73.42 10.54
C GLU A 68 31.80 74.64 9.83
N GLU A 69 30.48 74.62 9.61
CA GLU A 69 29.69 75.84 9.48
C GLU A 69 28.61 75.85 10.56
N GLU A 70 28.93 76.52 11.68
CA GLU A 70 28.02 76.88 12.76
C GLU A 70 26.88 77.76 12.20
N ARG A 71 25.73 77.13 11.90
CA ARG A 71 24.45 77.85 11.78
C ARG A 71 23.46 77.29 12.79
N ARG A 72 23.38 78.00 13.92
CA ARG A 72 22.36 77.85 14.96
C ARG A 72 20.97 77.86 14.33
N SER A 73 20.22 76.78 14.52
CA SER A 73 18.77 76.76 14.34
C SER A 73 18.11 76.40 15.68
N PRO A 74 17.00 77.07 16.06
CA PRO A 74 16.43 76.97 17.40
C PRO A 74 15.76 75.62 17.58
N HIS A 75 16.19 74.90 18.60
CA HIS A 75 15.32 74.26 19.60
C HIS A 75 13.87 73.93 19.20
N ASP A 76 13.67 73.10 18.18
CA ASP A 76 12.47 72.26 18.06
C ASP A 76 12.88 70.83 18.40
N HIS A 77 13.15 70.62 19.69
CA HIS A 77 13.02 69.29 20.27
C HIS A 77 11.54 68.94 20.22
N VAL A 78 11.11 68.44 19.06
CA VAL A 78 9.94 67.59 18.99
C VAL A 78 10.31 66.37 19.82
N ASP A 79 9.93 66.45 21.08
CA ASP A 79 9.85 65.36 22.04
C ASP A 79 8.92 64.32 21.42
N ARG A 80 9.47 63.55 20.49
CA ARG A 80 8.77 62.50 19.75
C ARG A 80 8.74 61.29 20.68
N CYS A 81 8.10 61.48 21.84
CA CYS A 81 7.61 60.40 22.66
C CYS A 81 6.79 59.50 21.73
N VAL A 82 7.35 58.36 21.38
CA VAL A 82 6.61 57.30 20.71
C VAL A 82 5.37 57.09 21.56
N PRO A 83 4.15 57.29 21.03
CA PRO A 83 2.95 57.23 21.86
C PRO A 83 2.94 55.89 22.58
N GLU A 84 2.73 55.87 23.90
CA GLU A 84 2.63 54.61 24.67
C GLU A 84 1.65 53.61 24.01
N SER A 85 0.62 54.15 23.35
CA SER A 85 -0.34 53.41 22.51
C SER A 85 0.26 52.58 21.35
N PHE A 86 1.50 52.86 20.91
CA PHE A 86 2.20 52.07 19.89
C PHE A 86 2.63 50.72 20.46
N PHE A 87 3.25 50.72 21.64
CA PHE A 87 3.69 49.49 22.29
C PHE A 87 2.50 48.61 22.69
N ASP A 88 1.39 49.21 23.12
CA ASP A 88 0.17 48.47 23.41
C ASP A 88 -0.37 47.77 22.16
N ARG A 89 -0.42 48.46 21.02
CA ARG A 89 -0.85 47.89 19.74
C ARG A 89 0.04 46.75 19.27
N VAL A 90 1.36 46.94 19.33
CA VAL A 90 2.33 45.89 18.96
C VAL A 90 2.19 44.69 19.88
N THR A 91 2.06 44.92 21.19
CA THR A 91 1.91 43.84 22.17
C THR A 91 0.60 43.09 21.98
N GLN A 92 -0.49 43.79 21.69
CA GLN A 92 -1.78 43.15 21.38
C GLN A 92 -1.68 42.31 20.10
N GLY A 93 -1.10 42.84 19.03
CA GLY A 93 -0.91 42.08 17.78
C GLY A 93 -0.10 40.80 18.01
N LEU A 94 0.99 40.87 18.77
CA LEU A 94 1.77 39.68 19.13
C LEU A 94 0.98 38.67 19.96
N ARG A 95 0.11 39.12 20.86
CA ARG A 95 -0.77 38.22 21.64
C ARG A 95 -1.76 37.50 20.71
N ASP A 96 -2.39 38.24 19.81
CA ASP A 96 -3.36 37.70 18.87
C ASP A 96 -2.70 36.69 17.91
N ASP A 97 -1.51 37.01 17.39
CA ASP A 97 -0.74 36.12 16.51
C ASP A 97 -0.34 34.82 17.23
N LEU A 98 0.10 34.90 18.50
CA LEU A 98 0.44 33.74 19.31
C LEU A 98 -0.79 32.88 19.61
N GLU A 99 -1.94 33.48 19.90
CA GLU A 99 -3.18 32.75 20.11
C GLU A 99 -3.65 32.06 18.82
N HIS A 100 -3.57 32.74 17.68
CA HIS A 100 -3.89 32.18 16.38
C HIS A 100 -2.99 30.97 16.05
N GLU A 101 -1.68 31.11 16.20
CA GLU A 101 -0.73 30.01 15.93
C GLU A 101 -0.91 28.86 16.93
N ARG A 102 -1.21 29.15 18.21
CA ARG A 102 -1.56 28.11 19.20
C ARG A 102 -2.80 27.33 18.75
N ASN A 103 -3.86 28.01 18.34
CA ASN A 103 -5.09 27.37 17.89
C ASN A 103 -4.87 26.54 16.61
N ARG A 104 -4.09 27.08 15.66
CA ARG A 104 -3.70 26.35 14.45
C ARG A 104 -2.93 25.06 14.78
N ARG A 105 -1.98 25.12 15.72
CA ARG A 105 -1.22 23.94 16.17
C ARG A 105 -2.08 22.90 16.86
N LEU A 106 -3.04 23.32 17.68
CA LEU A 106 -3.98 22.39 18.32
C LEU A 106 -4.85 21.67 17.28
N GLN A 107 -5.41 22.41 16.32
CA GLN A 107 -6.19 21.81 15.23
C GLN A 107 -5.36 20.83 14.39
N LEU A 108 -4.09 21.18 14.11
CA LEU A 108 -3.18 20.28 13.39
C LEU A 108 -2.87 19.02 14.22
N ALA A 109 -2.61 19.16 15.52
CA ALA A 109 -2.36 18.03 16.40
C ALA A 109 -3.58 17.08 16.44
N ASP A 110 -4.79 17.63 16.56
CA ASP A 110 -6.03 16.85 16.54
C ASP A 110 -6.23 16.12 15.20
N ALA A 111 -5.96 16.79 14.08
CA ALA A 111 -6.04 16.18 12.75
C ALA A 111 -5.03 15.03 12.58
N VAL A 112 -3.79 15.21 13.05
CA VAL A 112 -2.76 14.16 13.02
C VAL A 112 -3.15 12.97 13.90
N LEU A 113 -3.68 13.22 15.10
CA LEU A 113 -4.15 12.15 15.98
C LEU A 113 -5.32 11.39 15.36
N LYS A 114 -6.27 12.09 14.73
CA LYS A 114 -7.39 11.47 14.03
C LYS A 114 -6.92 10.58 12.88
N HIS A 115 -6.06 11.09 12.00
CA HIS A 115 -5.52 10.30 10.89
C HIS A 115 -4.69 9.10 11.37
N ARG A 116 -3.92 9.26 12.43
CA ARG A 116 -3.18 8.14 13.03
C ARG A 116 -4.12 7.06 13.55
N ALA A 117 -5.23 7.45 14.19
CA ALA A 117 -6.23 6.50 14.66
C ALA A 117 -6.93 5.79 13.50
N GLU A 118 -7.37 6.53 12.49
CA GLU A 118 -7.97 5.98 11.25
C GLU A 118 -7.03 4.96 10.59
N PHE A 119 -5.75 5.30 10.46
CA PHE A 119 -4.73 4.40 9.93
C PHE A 119 -4.58 3.13 10.77
N ALA A 120 -4.54 3.25 12.10
CA ALA A 120 -4.44 2.10 12.99
C ALA A 120 -5.67 1.17 12.88
N PHE A 121 -6.87 1.74 12.76
CA PHE A 121 -8.09 0.94 12.54
C PHE A 121 -8.06 0.22 11.20
N ALA A 122 -7.72 0.92 10.12
CA ALA A 122 -7.59 0.32 8.79
C ALA A 122 -6.54 -0.81 8.77
N GLN A 123 -5.44 -0.64 9.50
CA GLN A 123 -4.43 -1.68 9.64
C GLN A 123 -4.99 -2.94 10.32
N ILE A 124 -5.71 -2.78 11.44
CA ILE A 124 -6.31 -3.91 12.16
C ILE A 124 -7.35 -4.63 11.29
N GLU A 125 -8.18 -3.89 10.55
CA GLU A 125 -9.16 -4.49 9.64
C GLU A 125 -8.50 -5.28 8.52
N ASN A 126 -7.41 -4.75 7.94
CA ASN A 126 -6.63 -5.45 6.92
C ASN A 126 -6.01 -6.74 7.47
N GLU A 127 -5.39 -6.69 8.67
CA GLU A 127 -4.81 -7.87 9.32
C GLU A 127 -5.86 -8.95 9.60
N ARG A 128 -7.06 -8.56 10.03
CA ARG A 128 -8.20 -9.48 10.20
C ARG A 128 -8.65 -10.09 8.88
N ALA A 129 -8.79 -9.28 7.83
CA ALA A 129 -9.18 -9.76 6.50
C ALA A 129 -8.16 -10.75 5.93
N LEU A 130 -6.86 -10.44 6.03
CA LEU A 130 -5.78 -11.34 5.62
C LEU A 130 -5.79 -12.66 6.40
N THR A 131 -6.04 -12.61 7.70
CA THR A 131 -6.17 -13.80 8.54
C THR A 131 -7.36 -14.66 8.10
N SER A 132 -8.52 -14.05 7.86
CA SER A 132 -9.71 -14.73 7.34
C SER A 132 -9.44 -15.44 6.01
N LEU A 133 -8.82 -14.73 5.05
CA LEU A 133 -8.46 -15.29 3.75
C LEU A 133 -7.49 -16.46 3.87
N ARG A 134 -6.52 -16.37 4.79
CA ARG A 134 -5.57 -17.45 5.04
C ARG A 134 -6.27 -18.70 5.60
N ASP A 135 -7.25 -18.51 6.48
CA ASP A 135 -8.04 -19.62 7.03
C ASP A 135 -8.93 -20.27 5.97
N GLU A 136 -9.61 -19.48 5.14
CA GLU A 136 -10.38 -19.98 4.00
C GLU A 136 -9.50 -20.76 3.02
N LEU A 137 -8.30 -20.22 2.69
CA LEU A 137 -7.34 -20.90 1.82
C LEU A 137 -6.88 -22.24 2.40
N ARG A 138 -6.66 -22.31 3.72
CA ARG A 138 -6.32 -23.55 4.42
C ARG A 138 -7.44 -24.58 4.30
N VAL A 139 -8.69 -24.18 4.49
CA VAL A 139 -9.86 -25.06 4.33
C VAL A 139 -9.99 -25.54 2.88
N ALA A 140 -9.88 -24.64 1.91
CA ALA A 140 -9.96 -24.95 0.49
C ALA A 140 -8.88 -25.95 0.07
N ARG A 141 -7.63 -25.78 0.53
CA ARG A 141 -6.55 -26.76 0.30
C ARG A 141 -6.90 -28.13 0.87
N GLY A 142 -7.40 -28.19 2.10
CA GLY A 142 -7.83 -29.45 2.71
C GLY A 142 -9.01 -30.12 1.99
N ILE A 143 -9.87 -29.36 1.31
CA ILE A 143 -10.92 -29.92 0.43
C ILE A 143 -10.27 -30.52 -0.82
N VAL A 144 -9.37 -29.80 -1.48
CA VAL A 144 -8.68 -30.26 -2.69
C VAL A 144 -7.89 -31.54 -2.42
N ASP A 145 -7.17 -31.61 -1.31
CA ASP A 145 -6.39 -32.79 -0.94
C ASP A 145 -7.29 -34.00 -0.73
N ARG A 146 -8.41 -33.83 -0.01
CA ARG A 146 -9.43 -34.91 0.16
C ARG A 146 -10.01 -35.38 -1.17
N SER A 147 -10.41 -34.44 -2.03
CA SER A 147 -10.93 -34.79 -3.36
C SER A 147 -9.89 -35.51 -4.21
N ARG A 148 -8.61 -35.16 -4.08
CA ARG A 148 -7.51 -35.84 -4.77
C ARG A 148 -7.37 -37.28 -4.30
N ASP A 149 -7.46 -37.52 -2.99
CA ASP A 149 -7.40 -38.86 -2.42
C ASP A 149 -8.58 -39.73 -2.88
N GLU A 150 -9.79 -39.17 -2.93
CA GLU A 150 -10.98 -39.83 -3.46
C GLU A 150 -10.82 -40.20 -4.95
N ILE A 151 -10.30 -39.28 -5.78
CA ILE A 151 -10.02 -39.54 -7.20
C ILE A 151 -9.01 -40.67 -7.35
N ASN A 152 -7.94 -40.69 -6.55
CA ASN A 152 -6.93 -41.75 -6.59
C ASN A 152 -7.52 -43.12 -6.20
N ALA A 153 -8.41 -43.14 -5.19
CA ALA A 153 -9.11 -44.36 -4.78
C ALA A 153 -10.02 -44.88 -5.89
N LEU A 154 -10.80 -44.00 -6.52
CA LEU A 154 -11.67 -44.35 -7.65
C LEU A 154 -10.86 -44.84 -8.85
N GLN A 155 -9.73 -44.22 -9.16
CA GLN A 155 -8.83 -44.66 -10.23
C GLN A 155 -8.33 -46.09 -9.98
N THR A 156 -7.94 -46.39 -8.73
CA THR A 156 -7.50 -47.73 -8.34
C THR A 156 -8.62 -48.76 -8.52
N LEU A 157 -9.86 -48.40 -8.17
CA LEU A 157 -11.03 -49.25 -8.35
C LEU A 157 -11.34 -49.50 -9.84
N VAL A 158 -11.31 -48.46 -10.66
CA VAL A 158 -11.48 -48.56 -12.11
C VAL A 158 -10.42 -49.47 -12.74
N ASP A 159 -9.16 -49.31 -12.32
CA ASP A 159 -8.05 -50.15 -12.79
C ASP A 159 -8.23 -51.62 -12.39
N ALA A 160 -8.68 -51.88 -11.16
CA ALA A 160 -8.99 -53.23 -10.68
C ALA A 160 -10.10 -53.87 -11.53
N HIS A 161 -11.23 -53.16 -11.69
CA HIS A 161 -12.35 -53.60 -12.50
C HIS A 161 -11.92 -53.85 -13.96
N HIS A 162 -11.11 -52.97 -14.55
CA HIS A 162 -10.59 -53.17 -15.90
C HIS A 162 -9.76 -54.46 -16.00
N ARG A 163 -8.90 -54.76 -15.01
CA ARG A 163 -8.11 -55.99 -14.98
C ARG A 163 -8.99 -57.23 -14.88
N GLU A 164 -10.00 -57.21 -14.02
CA GLU A 164 -10.95 -58.30 -13.83
C GLU A 164 -11.72 -58.62 -15.12
N HIS A 165 -12.24 -57.60 -15.80
CA HIS A 165 -13.00 -57.78 -17.04
C HIS A 165 -12.14 -58.11 -18.27
N LYS A 166 -10.84 -57.80 -18.24
CA LYS A 166 -9.93 -58.07 -19.36
C LYS A 166 -9.74 -59.56 -19.64
N ALA A 167 -9.73 -60.41 -18.61
CA ALA A 167 -9.49 -61.85 -18.78
C ALA A 167 -10.68 -62.59 -19.44
N PRO A 168 -11.94 -62.43 -18.98
CA PRO A 168 -13.10 -62.99 -19.66
C PRO A 168 -13.23 -62.53 -21.12
N CYS A 169 -13.02 -61.24 -21.39
CA CYS A 169 -13.07 -60.70 -22.76
C CYS A 169 -12.06 -61.40 -23.68
N LYS A 170 -10.80 -61.55 -23.24
CA LYS A 170 -9.78 -62.29 -23.99
C LYS A 170 -10.15 -63.74 -24.25
N MET A 171 -10.82 -64.42 -23.30
CA MET A 171 -11.30 -65.79 -23.53
C MET A 171 -12.40 -65.85 -24.59
N LEU A 172 -13.35 -64.91 -24.57
CA LEU A 172 -14.44 -64.85 -25.54
C LEU A 172 -13.95 -64.52 -26.96
N GLU A 173 -12.95 -63.65 -27.08
CA GLU A 173 -12.27 -63.37 -28.35
C GLU A 173 -11.60 -64.63 -28.91
N ARG A 174 -10.86 -65.39 -28.09
CA ARG A 174 -10.21 -66.64 -28.51
C ARG A 174 -11.19 -67.72 -28.93
N LYS A 175 -12.35 -67.79 -28.27
CA LYS A 175 -13.42 -68.74 -28.62
C LYS A 175 -14.24 -68.31 -29.86
N GLY A 176 -13.92 -67.18 -30.48
CA GLY A 176 -14.62 -66.67 -31.67
C GLY A 176 -16.05 -66.17 -31.41
N VAL A 177 -16.45 -66.08 -30.14
CA VAL A 177 -17.81 -65.68 -29.75
C VAL A 177 -18.02 -64.17 -30.02
N LEU A 178 -16.96 -63.38 -29.92
CA LEU A 178 -16.95 -61.97 -30.31
C LEU A 178 -16.50 -61.83 -31.76
N HIS A 179 -17.46 -61.77 -32.69
CA HIS A 179 -17.16 -61.46 -34.09
C HIS A 179 -16.76 -59.98 -34.21
N ARG A 180 -15.49 -59.71 -34.54
CA ARG A 180 -15.02 -58.37 -34.89
C ARG A 180 -15.71 -57.95 -36.20
N LYS A 181 -16.77 -57.14 -36.11
CA LYS A 181 -17.35 -56.48 -37.28
C LYS A 181 -16.24 -55.70 -37.97
N LYS A 182 -15.81 -56.17 -39.15
CA LYS A 182 -14.89 -55.41 -40.00
C LYS A 182 -15.59 -54.11 -40.35
N GLN A 183 -14.99 -52.96 -40.03
CA GLN A 183 -15.39 -51.70 -40.63
C GLN A 183 -15.19 -51.87 -42.14
N ARG A 184 -16.28 -51.87 -42.91
CA ARG A 184 -16.21 -51.73 -44.36
C ARG A 184 -15.72 -50.31 -44.63
N THR A 185 -14.45 -50.18 -44.97
CA THR A 185 -13.96 -49.05 -45.74
C THR A 185 -14.45 -49.25 -47.17
N ASP A 186 -15.68 -48.81 -47.44
CA ASP A 186 -16.13 -48.62 -48.81
C ASP A 186 -15.41 -47.37 -49.34
N GLY A 187 -14.26 -47.61 -49.96
CA GLY A 187 -13.53 -46.61 -50.71
C GLY A 187 -14.42 -46.14 -51.86
N THR A 188 -14.82 -44.87 -51.81
CA THR A 188 -15.46 -44.19 -52.93
C THR A 188 -14.36 -43.67 -53.83
N VAL A 189 -14.24 -44.26 -55.02
CA VAL A 189 -13.58 -43.67 -56.20
C VAL A 189 -14.65 -43.56 -57.27
#